data_AF-B8EM03-F1
#
_entry.id   AF-B8EM03-F1
#
_cell.length_a   1.000
_cell.length_b   1.000
_cell.length_c   1.000
_cell.angle_alpha   90.00
_cell.angle_beta   90.00
_cell.angle_gamma   90.00
#
_symmetry.space_group_name_H-M   'P 1'
#
loop_
_entity.id
_entity.type
_entity.pdbx_description
1 polymer ?
#
loop_
_entity_poly.entity_id
_entity_poly.type
_entity_poly.pdbx_seq_one_letter_code
_entity_poly.pdbx_strand_id
1 'polypeptide(L)'
;MIGAFIGRLRATLALCALAASAGLALPAAAADFAEPQGGVACSIGQPFWVPTLATAETLPWPSVYYGHFSGGKPYIDAQGRTIVDWRDEHVCFPTSRQCRAWVKASYGAYHEPEGYRGCLLLR
;
A
#
# COMPACT_ATOMS: atom_id res chain seq x y z
N MET A 1 -35.34 21.39 27.73
CA MET A 1 -35.19 22.50 26.76
C MET A 1 -34.96 21.85 25.41
N ILE A 2 -35.97 21.48 24.61
CA ILE A 2 -36.79 22.30 23.68
C ILE A 2 -35.97 23.34 22.90
N GLY A 3 -35.97 23.20 21.55
CA GLY A 3 -35.59 24.23 20.58
C GLY A 3 -34.54 23.74 19.56
N ALA A 4 -34.88 22.99 18.51
CA ALA A 4 -35.48 23.46 17.24
C ALA A 4 -34.65 24.55 16.54
N PHE A 5 -33.95 24.22 15.44
CA PHE A 5 -33.77 25.13 14.30
C PHE A 5 -33.64 24.32 13.01
N ILE A 6 -34.80 24.09 12.39
CA ILE A 6 -34.94 23.71 10.99
C ILE A 6 -34.66 24.98 10.18
N GLY A 7 -33.56 24.98 9.42
CA GLY A 7 -33.20 26.07 8.51
C GLY A 7 -33.10 25.56 7.09
N ARG A 8 -34.24 25.47 6.40
CA ARG A 8 -34.33 25.26 4.95
C ARG A 8 -33.61 26.40 4.23
N LEU A 9 -32.58 26.10 3.45
CA LEU A 9 -32.23 26.91 2.28
C LEU A 9 -32.07 25.99 1.06
N ARG A 10 -33.21 25.69 0.45
CA ARG A 10 -33.26 25.42 -0.99
C ARG A 10 -33.18 26.78 -1.68
N ALA A 11 -32.06 27.05 -2.34
CA ALA A 11 -31.97 28.11 -3.33
C ALA A 11 -31.43 27.49 -4.62
N THR A 12 -32.37 27.31 -5.54
CA THR A 12 -32.24 27.08 -6.97
C THR A 12 -31.15 27.92 -7.63
N LEU A 13 -30.37 27.32 -8.53
CA LEU A 13 -30.03 27.93 -9.82
C LEU A 13 -29.46 26.87 -10.76
N ALA A 14 -30.32 26.46 -11.69
CA ALA A 14 -29.95 25.79 -12.91
C ALA A 14 -29.29 26.82 -13.86
N LEU A 15 -28.07 26.52 -14.32
CA LEU A 15 -27.50 27.00 -15.57
C LEU A 15 -26.83 25.77 -16.20
N CYS A 16 -27.37 25.25 -17.32
CA CYS A 16 -26.88 25.51 -18.68
C CYS A 16 -25.37 25.24 -18.80
N ALA A 17 -24.84 24.42 -19.69
CA ALA A 17 -25.36 23.71 -20.84
C ALA A 17 -24.26 22.73 -21.30
N LEU A 18 -24.63 21.84 -22.22
CA LEU A 18 -23.80 20.93 -23.01
C LEU A 18 -22.33 21.32 -23.18
N ALA A 19 -21.43 20.37 -22.89
CA ALA A 19 -20.16 20.28 -23.59
C ALA A 19 -19.86 18.81 -23.92
N ALA A 20 -20.12 18.50 -25.19
CA ALA A 20 -19.50 17.50 -26.04
C ALA A 20 -18.89 16.24 -25.40
N SER A 21 -19.51 15.11 -25.73
CA SER A 21 -18.93 13.78 -25.78
C SER A 21 -17.63 13.76 -26.60
N ALA A 22 -16.50 14.04 -25.95
CA ALA A 22 -15.20 13.58 -26.41
C ALA A 22 -14.96 12.23 -25.73
N GLY A 23 -15.52 11.18 -26.33
CA GLY A 23 -15.11 9.82 -26.06
C GLY A 23 -13.66 9.66 -26.52
N LEU A 24 -12.71 10.08 -25.68
CA LEU A 24 -11.35 9.59 -25.75
C LEU A 24 -11.43 8.12 -25.35
N ALA A 25 -11.70 7.27 -26.34
CA ALA A 25 -11.35 5.87 -26.27
C ALA A 25 -9.83 5.83 -26.17
N LEU A 26 -9.33 5.98 -24.94
CA LEU A 26 -7.97 5.60 -24.60
C LEU A 26 -7.85 4.13 -25.00
N PRO A 27 -6.87 3.76 -25.84
CA PRO A 27 -6.56 2.35 -25.98
C PRO A 27 -6.29 1.85 -24.57
N ALA A 28 -7.09 0.89 -24.12
CA ALA A 28 -6.74 0.08 -22.97
C ALA A 28 -5.49 -0.68 -23.38
N ALA A 29 -4.33 -0.03 -23.24
CA ALA A 29 -3.07 -0.71 -23.23
C ALA A 29 -3.20 -1.68 -22.05
N ALA A 30 -3.36 -2.96 -22.37
CA ALA A 30 -3.03 -4.01 -21.43
C ALA A 30 -1.56 -3.78 -21.11
N ALA A 31 -1.29 -3.00 -20.07
CA ALA A 31 0.02 -2.96 -19.49
C ALA A 31 0.26 -4.39 -19.03
N ASP A 32 1.16 -5.09 -19.72
CA ASP A 32 1.76 -6.31 -19.22
C ASP A 32 2.50 -5.90 -17.95
N PHE A 33 1.78 -5.88 -16.83
CA PHE A 33 2.34 -5.66 -15.52
C PHE A 33 3.20 -6.88 -15.22
N ALA A 34 4.45 -6.86 -15.68
CA ALA A 34 5.45 -7.79 -15.21
C ALA A 34 5.43 -7.73 -13.68
N GLU A 35 5.12 -8.87 -13.05
CA GLU A 35 5.06 -8.91 -11.60
C GLU A 35 6.42 -8.49 -11.05
N PRO A 36 6.46 -7.47 -10.17
CA PRO A 36 7.71 -7.07 -9.55
C PRO A 36 8.23 -8.25 -8.74
N GLN A 37 9.49 -8.62 -9.00
CA GLN A 37 10.15 -9.79 -8.43
C GLN A 37 10.25 -9.72 -6.89
N GLY A 38 10.08 -8.52 -6.31
CA GLY A 38 10.07 -8.26 -4.87
C GLY A 38 8.71 -7.80 -4.31
N GLY A 39 7.62 -7.93 -5.06
CA GLY A 39 6.30 -7.40 -4.69
C GLY A 39 6.20 -5.88 -4.83
N VAL A 40 5.05 -5.31 -4.48
CA VAL A 40 4.79 -3.86 -4.52
C VAL A 40 4.58 -3.34 -3.11
N ALA A 41 5.11 -2.16 -2.79
CA ALA A 41 4.76 -1.52 -1.53
C ALA A 41 3.24 -1.32 -1.47
N CYS A 42 2.63 -1.71 -0.35
CA CYS A 42 1.18 -1.65 -0.18
C CYS A 42 0.84 -0.69 0.94
N SER A 43 -0.12 0.20 0.68
CA SER A 43 -0.69 1.03 1.74
C SER A 43 -2.16 0.74 1.92
N ILE A 44 -2.56 0.52 3.17
CA ILE A 44 -3.95 0.53 3.57
C ILE A 44 -4.10 1.63 4.61
N GLY A 45 -4.47 2.83 4.12
CA GLY A 45 -4.93 3.95 4.92
C GLY A 45 -4.02 5.18 5.04
N GLN A 46 -2.88 5.23 4.32
CA GLN A 46 -1.94 6.38 4.11
C GLN A 46 -2.09 7.57 5.09
N PRO A 47 -1.06 8.02 5.83
CA PRO A 47 0.26 8.33 5.27
C PRO A 47 1.42 7.90 6.21
N PHE A 48 2.70 7.99 5.83
CA PHE A 48 3.64 8.51 6.85
C PHE A 48 3.98 9.97 6.53
N TRP A 49 4.32 10.29 5.27
CA TRP A 49 3.86 11.51 4.58
C TRP A 49 3.81 11.34 3.04
N VAL A 50 3.43 10.12 2.60
CA VAL A 50 2.91 9.72 1.26
C VAL A 50 3.92 9.87 0.10
N PRO A 51 4.31 8.77 -0.58
CA PRO A 51 3.34 8.09 -1.45
C PRO A 51 3.44 6.57 -1.53
N THR A 52 2.28 5.93 -1.54
CA THR A 52 2.11 4.62 -2.16
C THR A 52 0.86 4.66 -3.03
N LEU A 53 1.07 4.69 -4.35
CA LEU A 53 0.01 4.76 -5.35
C LEU A 53 -0.71 3.41 -5.52
N ALA A 54 -0.01 2.32 -5.21
CA ALA A 54 -0.56 0.98 -5.18
C ALA A 54 -1.11 0.65 -3.79
N THR A 55 -2.42 0.62 -3.70
CA THR A 55 -3.19 -0.01 -2.61
C THR A 55 -3.59 -1.42 -3.03
N ALA A 56 -3.95 -2.28 -2.09
CA ALA A 56 -4.42 -3.62 -2.41
C ALA A 56 -5.65 -3.63 -3.32
N GLU A 57 -6.47 -2.59 -3.22
CA GLU A 57 -7.65 -2.35 -4.02
C GLU A 57 -7.30 -2.00 -5.48
N THR A 58 -6.20 -1.29 -5.70
CA THR A 58 -5.77 -0.84 -7.03
C THR A 58 -4.88 -1.85 -7.77
N LEU A 59 -4.41 -2.90 -7.10
CA LEU A 59 -3.53 -3.89 -7.73
C LEU A 59 -4.31 -4.81 -8.68
N PRO A 60 -3.74 -5.13 -9.86
CA PRO A 60 -4.45 -5.90 -10.90
C PRO A 60 -4.59 -7.39 -10.56
N TRP A 61 -3.95 -7.87 -9.49
CA TRP A 61 -3.95 -9.27 -9.14
C TRP A 61 -5.32 -9.75 -8.66
N PRO A 62 -5.73 -10.98 -8.97
CA PRO A 62 -7.00 -11.52 -8.48
C PRO A 62 -7.02 -11.70 -6.96
N SER A 63 -5.87 -11.98 -6.37
CA SER A 63 -5.68 -12.03 -4.91
C SER A 63 -4.52 -11.13 -4.50
N VAL A 64 -4.62 -10.54 -3.32
CA VAL A 64 -3.57 -9.66 -2.77
C VAL A 64 -3.24 -10.08 -1.35
N TYR A 65 -2.00 -10.49 -1.13
CA TYR A 65 -1.46 -10.85 0.17
C TYR A 65 -0.52 -9.76 0.67
N TYR A 66 -0.76 -9.27 1.88
CA TYR A 66 0.09 -8.33 2.59
C TYR A 66 1.16 -9.05 3.41
N GLY A 67 2.41 -8.81 3.04
CA GLY A 67 3.58 -9.13 3.83
C GLY A 67 3.98 -7.97 4.73
N HIS A 68 4.10 -8.25 6.02
CA HIS A 68 4.75 -7.36 6.99
C HIS A 68 6.03 -8.01 7.48
N PHE A 69 7.11 -7.24 7.51
CA PHE A 69 8.35 -7.64 8.15
C PHE A 69 8.93 -6.46 8.93
N SER A 70 9.22 -6.68 10.20
CA SER A 70 10.03 -5.81 11.03
C SER A 70 11.12 -6.61 11.73
N GLY A 71 12.32 -6.06 11.78
CA GLY A 71 13.50 -6.70 12.33
C GLY A 71 14.76 -5.91 12.00
N GLY A 72 15.90 -6.32 12.55
CA GLY A 72 17.16 -5.64 12.27
C GLY A 72 18.31 -6.56 11.95
N LYS A 73 19.45 -5.94 11.65
CA LYS A 73 20.73 -6.63 11.58
C LYS A 73 21.77 -5.81 12.36
N PRO A 74 22.35 -6.33 13.45
CA PRO A 74 23.38 -5.60 14.17
C PRO A 74 24.68 -5.59 13.36
N TYR A 75 25.38 -4.47 13.36
CA TYR A 75 26.71 -4.37 12.78
C TYR A 75 27.53 -3.30 13.51
N ILE A 76 28.85 -3.34 13.31
CA ILE A 76 29.77 -2.34 13.84
C ILE A 76 30.08 -1.35 12.71
N ASP A 77 29.84 -0.06 12.95
CA ASP A 77 30.18 0.98 11.97
C ASP A 77 31.69 1.28 11.96
N ALA A 78 32.12 2.17 11.06
CA ALA A 78 33.53 2.54 10.91
C ALA A 78 34.13 3.21 12.17
N GLN A 79 33.29 3.67 13.09
CA GLN A 79 33.66 4.32 14.34
C GLN A 79 33.63 3.37 15.54
N GLY A 80 33.39 2.07 15.31
CA GLY A 80 33.35 1.06 16.37
C GLY A 80 32.04 1.05 17.16
N ARG A 81 30.99 1.73 16.70
CA ARG A 81 29.68 1.75 17.37
C ARG A 81 28.83 0.58 16.92
N THR A 82 28.10 -0.02 17.85
CA THR A 82 27.06 -1.01 17.51
C THR A 82 25.84 -0.27 16.99
N ILE A 83 25.51 -0.51 15.72
CA ILE A 83 24.33 0.04 15.04
C ILE A 83 23.44 -1.12 14.60
N VAL A 84 22.14 -0.86 14.52
CA VAL A 84 21.16 -1.81 13.98
C VAL A 84 20.66 -1.28 12.65
N ASP A 85 20.84 -2.05 11.59
CA ASP A 85 20.14 -1.82 10.32
C ASP A 85 18.70 -2.29 10.49
N TRP A 86 17.82 -1.39 10.92
CA TRP A 86 16.40 -1.68 11.18
C TRP A 86 15.58 -1.60 9.90
N ARG A 87 14.71 -2.60 9.71
CA ARG A 87 13.78 -2.73 8.59
C ARG A 87 12.36 -2.83 9.11
N ASP A 88 11.46 -2.07 8.50
CA ASP A 88 10.01 -2.18 8.69
C ASP A 88 9.34 -2.03 7.32
N GLU A 89 8.96 -3.16 6.73
CA GLU A 89 8.57 -3.28 5.33
C GLU A 89 7.16 -3.83 5.18
N HIS A 90 6.42 -3.22 4.24
CA HIS A 90 5.03 -3.52 3.93
C HIS A 90 4.88 -3.75 2.43
N VAL A 91 4.71 -5.01 2.03
CA VAL A 91 4.80 -5.41 0.62
C VAL A 91 3.64 -6.33 0.26
N CYS A 92 2.99 -6.09 -0.87
CA CYS A 92 1.94 -6.94 -1.42
C CYS A 92 2.45 -7.93 -2.47
N PHE A 93 1.82 -9.10 -2.46
CA PHE A 93 2.09 -10.20 -3.36
C PHE A 93 0.80 -10.77 -3.96
N PRO A 94 0.84 -11.27 -5.20
CA PRO A 94 -0.28 -11.96 -5.86
C PRO A 94 -0.60 -13.33 -5.24
N THR A 95 0.37 -13.95 -4.54
CA THR A 95 0.22 -15.29 -3.97
C THR A 95 0.78 -15.41 -2.56
N SER A 96 0.17 -16.26 -1.74
CA SER A 96 0.63 -16.56 -0.37
C SER A 96 2.04 -17.16 -0.35
N ARG A 97 2.40 -17.96 -1.36
CA ARG A 97 3.72 -18.59 -1.48
C ARG A 97 4.81 -17.55 -1.64
N GLN A 98 4.63 -16.57 -2.52
CA GLN A 98 5.61 -15.50 -2.72
C GLN A 98 5.74 -14.65 -1.45
N CYS A 99 4.64 -14.29 -0.80
CA CYS A 99 4.67 -13.55 0.47
C CYS A 99 5.48 -14.30 1.53
N ARG A 100 5.18 -15.58 1.77
CA ARG A 100 5.87 -16.38 2.79
C ARG A 100 7.35 -16.58 2.47
N ALA A 101 7.69 -16.74 1.20
CA ALA A 101 9.08 -16.84 0.75
C ALA A 101 9.84 -15.54 1.04
N TRP A 102 9.24 -14.39 0.74
CA TRP A 102 9.81 -13.08 1.04
C TRP A 102 9.99 -12.89 2.56
N VAL A 103 8.95 -13.11 3.38
CA VAL A 103 9.05 -13.00 4.85
C VAL A 103 10.17 -13.89 5.40
N LYS A 104 10.28 -15.13 4.90
CA LYS A 104 11.33 -16.06 5.32
C LYS A 104 12.73 -15.54 4.95
N ALA A 105 12.88 -14.98 3.75
CA ALA A 105 14.14 -14.40 3.31
C ALA A 105 14.53 -13.16 4.14
N SER A 106 13.57 -12.24 4.37
CA SER A 106 13.78 -11.05 5.21
C SER A 106 14.18 -11.43 6.63
N TYR A 107 13.49 -12.41 7.23
CA TYR A 107 13.86 -12.93 8.55
C TYR A 107 15.28 -13.54 8.56
N GLY A 108 15.63 -14.33 7.55
CA GLY A 108 16.99 -14.88 7.44
C GLY A 108 18.09 -13.81 7.43
N ALA A 109 17.81 -12.64 6.86
CA ALA A 109 18.78 -11.55 6.75
C ALA A 109 18.74 -10.56 7.94
N TYR A 110 17.59 -10.37 8.58
CA TYR A 110 17.32 -9.27 9.53
C TYR A 110 16.54 -9.71 10.79
N HIS A 111 16.80 -10.87 11.37
CA HIS A 111 16.05 -11.37 12.54
C HIS A 111 16.43 -10.74 13.89
N GLU A 112 17.44 -9.86 13.97
CA GLU A 112 17.96 -9.34 15.25
C GLU A 112 18.16 -7.81 15.26
N PRO A 113 17.50 -7.04 16.13
CA PRO A 113 16.58 -7.47 17.18
C PRO A 113 15.25 -8.00 16.63
N GLU A 114 14.54 -8.77 17.45
CA GLU A 114 13.28 -9.41 17.09
C GLU A 114 12.21 -8.38 16.74
N GLY A 115 11.47 -8.63 15.67
CA GLY A 115 10.30 -7.86 15.28
C GLY A 115 9.17 -8.75 14.74
N TYR A 116 8.06 -8.10 14.36
CA TYR A 116 6.87 -8.74 13.82
C TYR A 116 7.04 -9.14 12.37
N ARG A 117 6.42 -10.27 12.00
CA ARG A 117 6.42 -10.76 10.63
C ARG A 117 5.14 -11.53 10.32
N GLY A 118 4.63 -11.42 9.10
CA GLY A 118 3.40 -12.08 8.73
C GLY A 118 3.01 -11.95 7.26
N CYS A 119 2.07 -12.80 6.86
CA CYS A 119 1.42 -12.76 5.55
C CYS A 119 -0.09 -12.86 5.75
N LEU A 120 -0.83 -11.81 5.37
CA LEU A 120 -2.28 -11.70 5.51
C LEU A 120 -2.95 -11.58 4.14
N LEU A 121 -4.06 -12.27 3.91
CA LEU A 121 -4.88 -12.06 2.71
C LEU A 121 -5.70 -10.79 2.87
N LEU A 122 -5.67 -9.91 1.88
CA LEU A 122 -6.42 -8.65 1.85
C LEU A 122 -7.63 -8.70 0.93
N ARG A 123 -7.49 -9.34 -0.23
CA ARG A 123 -8.54 -9.52 -1.25
C ARG A 123 -8.33 -10.83 -1.98
#